data_AF-A0A7V7WQL4-F1
#
_entry.id   AF-A0A7V7WQL4-F1
#
_cell.length_a   1.000
_cell.length_b   1.000
_cell.length_c   1.000
_cell.angle_alpha   90.00
_cell.angle_beta   90.00
_cell.angle_gamma   90.00
#
_symmetry.space_group_name_H-M   'P 1'
#
loop_
_entity.id
_entity.type
_entity.pdbx_description
1 polymer ?
#
loop_
_entity_poly.entity_id
_entity_poly.type
_entity_poly.pdbx_seq_one_letter_code
_entity_poly.pdbx_strand_id
1 'polypeptide(L)'
;PGKGSAGRLQPDFNRRREPLEAYPLETIRMVGTLQRGRAMYALLKTNDRNVFQVREGNYAGQNFGVIMSISESELRLKELMQDSAGEWTERTSTLFLEDADVKQEQKK
;
A
#
# COMPACT_ATOMS: atom_id res chain seq x y z
N PRO A 1 25.75 8.55 -22.07
CA PRO A 1 25.07 7.23 -22.06
C PRO A 1 24.80 6.73 -20.63
N GLY A 2 23.65 7.13 -20.07
CA GLY A 2 23.20 6.69 -18.74
C GLY A 2 22.41 5.40 -18.84
N LYS A 3 22.87 4.36 -18.14
CA LYS A 3 22.17 3.08 -17.96
C LYS A 3 20.89 3.31 -17.16
N GLY A 4 19.74 3.32 -17.82
CA GLY A 4 18.42 3.18 -17.20
C GLY A 4 17.98 1.73 -17.27
N SER A 5 17.96 1.05 -16.14
CA SER A 5 17.68 -0.38 -15.98
C SER A 5 16.21 -0.73 -16.26
N ALA A 6 15.75 -0.65 -17.50
CA ALA A 6 14.40 -1.00 -17.94
C ALA A 6 14.15 -2.53 -18.06
N GLY A 7 14.69 -3.32 -17.12
CA GLY A 7 14.58 -4.79 -17.15
C GLY A 7 14.32 -5.42 -15.79
N ARG A 8 13.92 -4.63 -14.78
CA ARG A 8 13.83 -5.12 -13.39
C ARG A 8 12.64 -4.58 -12.58
N LEU A 9 11.64 -4.03 -13.28
CA LEU A 9 10.37 -3.57 -12.69
C LEU A 9 9.23 -4.54 -13.01
N GLN A 10 9.53 -5.75 -13.51
CA GLN A 10 8.52 -6.78 -13.67
C GLN A 10 8.20 -7.36 -12.29
N PRO A 11 6.94 -7.32 -11.83
CA PRO A 11 6.56 -8.00 -10.62
C PRO A 11 6.78 -9.51 -10.80
N ASP A 12 7.47 -10.13 -9.85
CA ASP A 12 7.72 -11.57 -9.84
C ASP A 12 6.39 -12.34 -9.65
N PHE A 13 5.73 -12.68 -10.75
CA PHE A 13 4.49 -13.48 -10.75
C PHE A 13 4.65 -14.91 -10.19
N ASN A 14 5.89 -15.38 -10.02
CA ASN A 14 6.22 -16.66 -9.41
C ASN A 14 6.25 -16.62 -7.86
N ARG A 15 6.11 -15.44 -7.24
CA ARG A 15 5.96 -15.35 -5.78
C ARG A 15 4.52 -15.64 -5.38
N ARG A 16 4.33 -16.27 -4.22
CA ARG A 16 3.01 -16.35 -3.59
C ARG A 16 2.56 -14.92 -3.29
N ARG A 17 1.59 -14.44 -4.06
CA ARG A 17 1.00 -13.11 -3.85
C ARG A 17 0.51 -13.01 -2.42
N GLU A 18 0.85 -11.93 -1.74
CA GLU A 18 0.25 -11.61 -0.46
C GLU A 18 -1.24 -11.35 -0.67
N PRO A 19 -2.11 -11.74 0.27
CA PRO A 19 -3.56 -11.52 0.15
C PRO A 19 -3.92 -10.03 -0.04
N LEU A 20 -3.09 -9.11 0.46
CA LEU A 20 -3.23 -7.66 0.26
C LEU A 20 -3.03 -7.21 -1.20
N GLU A 21 -2.32 -7.98 -2.03
CA GLU A 21 -2.08 -7.67 -3.44
C GLU A 21 -3.29 -7.99 -4.32
N ALA A 22 -4.29 -8.70 -3.79
CA ALA A 22 -5.55 -8.95 -4.48
C ALA A 22 -6.54 -7.78 -4.37
N TYR A 23 -6.25 -6.80 -3.49
CA TYR A 23 -7.12 -5.66 -3.24
C TYR A 23 -6.51 -4.39 -3.82
N PRO A 24 -7.31 -3.51 -4.45
CA PRO A 24 -6.81 -2.19 -4.86
C PRO A 24 -6.55 -1.33 -3.62
N LEU A 25 -5.51 -0.49 -3.66
CA LEU A 25 -5.10 0.32 -2.51
C LEU A 25 -6.25 1.19 -1.97
N GLU A 26 -7.13 1.69 -2.84
CA GLU A 26 -8.32 2.47 -2.47
C GLU A 26 -9.29 1.73 -1.52
N THR A 27 -9.31 0.40 -1.58
CA THR A 27 -10.14 -0.45 -0.69
C THR A 27 -9.41 -0.85 0.59
N ILE A 28 -8.10 -0.55 0.65
CA ILE A 28 -7.26 -0.81 1.80
C ILE A 28 -7.23 0.45 2.64
N ARG A 29 -7.58 0.32 3.92
CA ARG A 29 -7.62 1.44 4.84
C ARG A 29 -6.72 1.17 6.04
N MET A 30 -5.98 2.18 6.47
CA MET A 30 -5.18 2.09 7.68
C MET A 30 -6.09 2.21 8.88
N VAL A 31 -6.21 1.17 9.70
CA VAL A 31 -7.07 1.16 10.89
C VAL A 31 -6.28 1.30 12.19
N GLY A 32 -4.95 1.33 12.11
CA GLY A 32 -4.09 1.53 13.27
C GLY A 32 -2.64 1.23 12.98
N THR A 33 -1.84 1.33 14.04
CA THR A 33 -0.49 0.77 14.09
C THR A 33 -0.35 -0.12 15.31
N LEU A 34 0.57 -1.06 15.24
CA LEU A 34 0.90 -1.99 16.28
C LEU A 34 2.42 -1.95 16.48
N GLN A 35 2.86 -1.50 17.65
CA GLN A 35 4.26 -1.59 18.03
C GLN A 35 4.50 -2.91 18.75
N ARG A 36 5.37 -3.76 18.20
CA ARG A 36 5.75 -5.03 18.80
C ARG A 36 7.24 -5.02 19.11
N GLY A 37 7.58 -4.71 20.36
CA GLY A 37 8.95 -4.54 20.80
C GLY A 37 9.62 -3.34 20.11
N ARG A 38 10.60 -3.61 19.25
CA ARG A 38 11.34 -2.59 18.48
C ARG A 38 10.84 -2.38 17.06
N ALA A 39 9.85 -3.15 16.62
CA ALA A 39 9.28 -3.06 15.28
C ALA A 39 7.89 -2.42 15.31
N MET A 40 7.65 -1.51 14.37
CA MET A 40 6.35 -0.88 14.14
C MET A 40 5.66 -1.56 12.95
N TYR A 41 4.39 -1.89 13.12
CA TYR A 41 3.55 -2.48 12.09
C TYR A 41 2.35 -1.57 11.85
N ALA A 42 1.91 -1.41 10.61
CA ALA A 42 0.63 -0.81 10.32
C ALA A 42 -0.44 -1.90 10.18
N LEU A 43 -1.64 -1.58 10.62
CA LEU A 43 -2.82 -2.42 10.48
C LEU A 43 -3.62 -1.90 9.30
N LEU A 44 -3.68 -2.70 8.24
CA LEU A 44 -4.41 -2.41 7.01
C LEU A 44 -5.65 -3.30 6.95
N LYS A 45 -6.82 -2.69 6.89
CA LYS A 45 -8.10 -3.40 6.73
C LYS A 45 -8.52 -3.33 5.27
N THR A 46 -8.92 -4.47 4.74
CA THR A 46 -9.49 -4.60 3.39
C THR A 46 -11.01 -4.49 3.43
N ASN A 47 -11.64 -4.26 2.28
CA ASN A 47 -13.10 -4.26 2.17
C ASN A 47 -13.76 -5.59 2.58
N ASP A 48 -13.02 -6.71 2.53
CA ASP A 48 -13.46 -8.02 3.02
C ASP A 48 -13.43 -8.14 4.56
N ARG A 49 -13.16 -7.03 5.26
CA ARG A 49 -13.02 -6.94 6.73
C ARG A 49 -11.82 -7.69 7.30
N ASN A 50 -10.94 -8.24 6.47
CA ASN A 50 -9.67 -8.80 6.92
C ASN A 50 -8.68 -7.70 7.26
N VAL A 51 -8.01 -7.85 8.41
CA VAL A 51 -6.95 -6.96 8.87
C VAL A 51 -5.60 -7.65 8.67
N PHE A 52 -4.69 -6.95 8.03
CA PHE A 52 -3.35 -7.39 7.73
C PHE A 52 -2.34 -6.47 8.42
N GLN A 53 -1.30 -7.08 8.98
CA GLN A 53 -0.20 -6.35 9.59
C GLN A 53 0.96 -6.24 8.59
N VAL A 54 1.47 -5.04 8.40
CA VAL A 54 2.54 -4.76 7.44
C VAL A 54 3.62 -3.92 8.10
N ARG A 55 4.87 -4.05 7.65
CA ARG A 55 5.99 -3.22 8.12
C ARG A 55 6.65 -2.49 6.95
N GLU A 56 7.61 -1.61 7.24
CA GLU A 56 8.43 -0.98 6.22
C GLU A 56 9.07 -2.04 5.30
N GLY A 57 8.94 -1.84 3.98
CA GLY A 57 9.36 -2.78 2.96
C GLY A 57 8.37 -3.91 2.61
N ASN A 58 7.21 -4.02 3.28
CA ASN A 58 6.12 -4.89 2.80
C ASN A 58 5.39 -4.28 1.61
N TYR A 59 4.58 -5.12 0.96
CA TYR A 59 3.76 -4.77 -0.18
C TYR A 59 2.28 -4.75 0.20
N ALA A 60 1.55 -3.78 -0.34
CA ALA A 60 0.12 -3.66 -0.20
C ALA A 60 -0.49 -3.12 -1.49
N GLY A 61 -1.69 -3.59 -1.82
CA GLY A 61 -2.38 -3.14 -3.01
C GLY A 61 -1.98 -3.90 -4.28
N GLN A 62 -2.89 -3.95 -5.24
CA GLN A 62 -2.69 -4.58 -6.55
C GLN A 62 -1.60 -3.90 -7.40
N ASN A 63 -1.27 -2.64 -7.09
CA ASN A 63 -0.25 -1.85 -7.76
C ASN A 63 1.15 -2.06 -7.16
N PHE A 64 1.42 -3.18 -6.48
CA PHE A 64 2.72 -3.47 -5.85
C PHE A 64 3.20 -2.33 -4.93
N GLY A 65 2.29 -1.80 -4.11
CA GLY A 65 2.55 -0.68 -3.23
C GLY A 65 3.57 -1.01 -2.15
N VAL A 66 4.78 -0.46 -2.25
CA VAL A 66 5.87 -0.71 -1.30
C VAL A 66 5.79 0.30 -0.16
N ILE A 67 5.71 -0.18 1.07
CA ILE A 67 5.65 0.68 2.24
C ILE A 67 7.02 1.31 2.47
N MET A 68 7.04 2.64 2.40
CA MET A 68 8.25 3.46 2.57
C MET A 68 8.46 3.84 4.03
N SER A 69 7.38 4.21 4.73
CA SER A 69 7.43 4.60 6.14
C SER A 69 6.08 4.39 6.82
N ILE A 70 6.11 4.08 8.11
CA ILE A 70 4.91 3.90 8.94
C ILE A 70 4.98 4.88 10.10
N SER A 71 3.90 5.64 10.30
CA SER A 71 3.68 6.54 11.42
C SER A 71 2.40 6.15 12.14
N GLU A 72 2.17 6.69 13.35
CA GLU A 72 0.96 6.37 14.13
C GLU A 72 -0.34 6.87 13.46
N SER A 73 -0.25 7.97 12.70
CA SER A 73 -1.36 8.64 12.03
C SER A 73 -1.45 8.41 10.52
N GLU A 74 -0.34 8.02 9.88
CA GLU A 74 -0.25 7.85 8.43
C GLU A 74 0.74 6.76 8.04
N LEU A 75 0.50 6.14 6.89
CA LEU A 75 1.40 5.20 6.25
C LEU A 75 1.74 5.73 4.86
N ARG A 76 3.03 5.83 4.54
CA ARG A 76 3.50 6.22 3.22
C ARG A 76 3.96 5.00 2.45
N LEU A 77 3.47 4.87 1.23
CA LEU A 77 3.88 3.82 0.32
C LEU A 77 4.09 4.35 -1.10
N LYS A 78 4.71 3.53 -1.95
CA LYS A 78 4.96 3.83 -3.34
C LYS A 78 4.38 2.73 -4.21
N GLU A 79 3.40 3.07 -5.03
CA GLU A 79 2.74 2.19 -5.99
C GLU A 79 3.40 2.23 -7.36
N LEU A 80 3.30 1.13 -8.09
CA LEU A 80 3.68 1.00 -9.49
C LEU A 80 2.40 0.99 -10.34
N MET A 81 2.15 2.09 -11.03
CA MET A 81 1.01 2.27 -11.92
C MET A 81 1.48 2.19 -13.37
N GLN A 82 0.82 1.39 -14.19
CA GLN A 82 1.11 1.35 -15.62
C GLN A 82 0.35 2.49 -16.31
N ASP A 83 1.06 3.35 -17.03
CA ASP A 83 0.45 4.41 -17.84
C ASP A 83 -0.23 3.82 -19.10
N SER A 84 -1.02 4.64 -19.80
CA SER A 84 -1.70 4.24 -21.05
C SER A 84 -0.72 3.83 -22.15
N ALA A 85 0.55 4.27 -22.08
CA ALA A 85 1.63 3.85 -22.97
C ALA A 85 2.25 2.47 -22.63
N GLY A 86 1.85 1.84 -21.52
CA GLY A 86 2.42 0.58 -21.04
C GLY A 86 3.69 0.74 -20.19
N GLU A 87 4.09 1.97 -19.87
CA GLU A 87 5.24 2.26 -19.00
C GLU A 87 4.84 2.20 -17.52
N TRP A 88 5.69 1.59 -16.68
CA TRP A 88 5.49 1.58 -15.24
C TRP A 88 5.98 2.88 -14.62
N THR A 89 5.10 3.54 -13.89
CA THR A 89 5.37 4.79 -13.18
C THR A 89 5.23 4.58 -11.67
N GLU A 90 6.14 5.15 -10.91
CA GLU A 90 6.09 5.12 -9.45
C GLU A 90 5.23 6.27 -8.93
N ARG A 91 4.19 5.97 -8.15
CA ARG A 91 3.33 6.96 -7.51
C ARG A 91 3.43 6.84 -6.00
N THR A 92 3.79 7.93 -5.32
CA THR A 92 3.75 7.98 -3.85
C THR A 92 2.32 8.19 -3.38
N SER A 93 1.85 7.32 -2.49
CA SER A 93 0.53 7.37 -1.88
C SER A 93 0.64 7.32 -0.36
N THR A 94 -0.21 8.11 0.31
CA THR A 94 -0.27 8.15 1.77
C THR A 94 -1.65 7.69 2.22
N LEU A 95 -1.69 6.66 3.04
CA LEU A 95 -2.89 6.20 3.73
C LEU A 95 -2.93 6.85 5.11
N PHE A 96 -3.98 7.62 5.38
CA PHE A 96 -4.22 8.15 6.72
C PHE A 96 -5.01 7.15 7.56
N LEU A 97 -4.81 7.20 8.87
CA LEU A 97 -5.61 6.44 9.82
C LEU A 97 -7.10 6.75 9.61
N GLU A 98 -7.93 5.72 9.42
CA GLU A 98 -9.37 5.84 9.08
C GLU A 98 -10.17 6.60 10.14
N ASP A 99 -9.67 6.69 11.37
CA ASP A 99 -10.25 7.54 12.43
C ASP A 99 -10.23 9.04 12.05
N ALA A 100 -9.42 9.43 11.07
CA ALA A 100 -9.40 10.78 10.51
C ALA A 100 -10.54 11.07 9.50
N ASP A 101 -11.32 10.06 9.08
CA ASP A 101 -12.48 10.23 8.19
C ASP A 101 -13.80 10.21 8.99
N VAL A 102 -13.92 11.12 9.95
CA VAL A 102 -15.24 11.55 10.41
C VAL A 102 -15.80 12.49 9.35
N LYS A 103 -16.63 11.94 8.46
CA LYS A 103 -17.69 12.57 7.61
C LYS A 103 -17.52 12.36 6.10
N GLN A 104 -18.29 11.40 5.58
CA GLN A 104 -19.06 11.64 4.37
C GLN A 104 -20.56 11.56 4.68
N GLU A 105 -21.10 12.76 4.91
CA GLU A 105 -22.45 13.24 4.67
C GLU A 105 -23.38 12.27 3.90
N GLN A 106 -24.19 11.51 4.64
CA GLN A 106 -25.44 10.96 4.11
C GLN A 106 -26.41 12.13 3.91
N LYS A 107 -26.33 12.72 2.72
CA LYS A 107 -27.36 13.63 2.22
C LYS A 107 -28.41 12.82 1.47
N LYS A 108 -29.53 12.52 2.12
CA LYS A 108 -30.86 12.71 1.52
C LYS A 108 -31.97 12.68 2.55
#